data_AF-A0A7X9CN13-F1
#
_entry.id   AF-A0A7X9CN13-F1
#
_cell.length_a   1.000
_cell.length_b   1.000
_cell.length_c   1.000
_cell.angle_alpha   90.00
_cell.angle_beta   90.00
_cell.angle_gamma   90.00
#
_symmetry.space_group_name_H-M   'P 1'
#
loop_
_entity.id
_entity.type
_entity.pdbx_description
1 polymer ?
#
loop_
_entity_poly.entity_id
_entity_poly.type
_entity_poly.pdbx_seq_one_letter_code
_entity_poly.pdbx_strand_id
1 'polypeptide(L)' 'MSTGFLLVVSGPSGSGKGTVCKALLERNQDLIFSISATTRKPRPGEIDGVNYFFI' A
#
# COMPACT_ATOMS: atom_id res chain seq x y z
N MET A 1 -22.13 4.83 14.67
CA MET A 1 -20.97 4.76 13.76
C MET A 1 -20.44 3.34 13.79
N SER A 2 -20.34 2.67 12.65
CA SER A 2 -19.66 1.37 12.56
C SER A 2 -18.14 1.61 12.55
N THR A 3 -17.38 0.73 13.20
CA THR A 3 -15.92 0.75 13.12
C THR A 3 -15.47 0.42 11.69
N GLY A 4 -14.45 1.11 11.19
CA GLY A 4 -13.85 0.78 9.89
C GLY A 4 -13.27 -0.64 9.87
N PHE A 5 -13.24 -1.25 8.70
CA PHE A 5 -12.63 -2.58 8.51
C PHE A 5 -11.15 -2.44 8.18
N LEU A 6 -10.28 -3.01 9.02
CA LEU A 6 -8.85 -3.06 8.76
C LEU A 6 -8.49 -4.35 8.02
N LEU A 7 -8.00 -4.23 6.79
CA LEU A 7 -7.52 -5.35 5.99
C LEU A 7 -5.99 -5.38 5.94
N VAL A 8 -5.40 -6.53 6.24
CA VAL A 8 -3.94 -6.76 6.13
C VAL A 8 -3.67 -7.84 5.09
N VAL A 9 -2.88 -7.50 4.08
CA VAL A 9 -2.41 -8.44 3.05
C VAL A 9 -0.90 -8.68 3.25
N SER A 10 -0.52 -9.90 3.62
CA SER A 10 0.87 -10.28 3.93
C SER A 10 1.36 -11.45 3.08
N GLY A 11 2.69 -11.63 3.02
CA GLY A 11 3.34 -12.62 2.16
C GLY A 11 4.76 -12.21 1.71
N PRO A 12 5.62 -13.15 1.30
CA PRO A 12 7.01 -12.88 0.95
C PRO A 12 7.15 -11.99 -0.30
N SER A 13 8.33 -11.44 -0.55
CA SER A 13 8.60 -10.71 -1.80
C SER A 13 8.30 -11.61 -3.01
N GLY A 14 7.71 -11.05 -4.07
CA GLY A 14 7.29 -11.81 -5.26
C GLY A 14 5.93 -12.53 -5.16
N SER A 15 5.27 -12.54 -3.99
CA SER A 15 3.98 -13.25 -3.81
C SER A 15 2.75 -12.57 -4.44
N GLY A 16 2.93 -11.46 -5.17
CA GLY A 16 1.81 -10.77 -5.85
C GLY A 16 0.95 -9.84 -4.98
N LYS A 17 1.32 -9.53 -3.73
CA LYS A 17 0.54 -8.64 -2.83
C LYS A 17 0.16 -7.31 -3.46
N GLY A 18 1.12 -6.63 -4.10
CA GLY A 18 0.89 -5.33 -4.74
C GLY A 18 -0.16 -5.43 -5.86
N THR A 19 -0.14 -6.51 -6.64
CA THR A 19 -1.12 -6.79 -7.69
C THR A 19 -2.53 -6.96 -7.11
N VAL A 20 -2.66 -7.71 -6.01
CA VAL A 20 -3.95 -7.90 -5.34
C VAL A 20 -4.47 -6.59 -4.74
N CYS A 21 -3.62 -5.83 -4.03
CA CYS A 21 -4.00 -4.54 -3.46
C CYS A 21 -4.46 -3.56 -4.53
N LYS A 22 -3.75 -3.49 -5.67
CA LYS A 22 -4.14 -2.64 -6.80
C LYS A 22 -5.53 -3.01 -7.33
N ALA A 23 -5.76 -4.30 -7.59
CA ALA A 23 -7.06 -4.77 -8.09
C ALA A 23 -8.21 -4.53 -7.10
N LEU A 24 -7.95 -4.59 -5.79
CA LEU A 24 -8.95 -4.27 -4.76
C LEU A 24 -9.32 -2.79 -4.77
N LEU A 25 -8.34 -1.89 -4.84
CA LEU A 25 -8.57 -0.44 -4.89
C LEU A 25 -9.29 -0.01 -6.18
N GLU A 26 -9.01 -0.65 -7.31
CA GLU A 26 -9.74 -0.39 -8.56
C GLU A 26 -11.22 -0.82 -8.49
N ARG A 27 -11.53 -1.88 -7.73
CA ARG A 27 -12.88 -2.44 -7.61
C ARG A 27 -13.73 -1.80 -6.52
N ASN A 28 -13.11 -1.22 -5.49
CA ASN A 28 -13.82 -0.65 -4.36
C ASN A 28 -13.23 0.71 -3.96
N GLN A 29 -13.99 1.78 -4.23
CA GLN A 29 -13.61 3.16 -3.94
C GLN A 29 -13.67 3.53 -2.45
N ASP A 30 -14.31 2.71 -1.62
CA ASP A 30 -14.34 2.91 -0.16
C ASP A 30 -13.05 2.40 0.53
N LEU A 31 -12.17 1.72 -0.21
CA LEU A 31 -10.87 1.28 0.29
C LEU A 31 -9.84 2.38 0.14
N ILE A 32 -9.11 2.64 1.24
CA ILE A 32 -7.98 3.56 1.26
C ILE A 32 -6.71 2.74 1.47
N PHE A 33 -5.71 2.96 0.62
CA PHE A 33 -4.40 2.34 0.79
C PHE A 33 -3.55 3.12 1.80
N SER A 34 -2.96 2.42 2.76
CA SER A 34 -2.05 3.01 3.74
C SER A 34 -0.63 3.05 3.18
N ILE A 35 -0.05 4.25 3.12
CA ILE A 35 1.35 4.47 2.69
C ILE A 35 2.22 4.52 3.94
N SER A 36 3.20 3.63 4.02
CA SER A 36 4.11 3.54 5.17
C SER A 36 5.24 4.57 5.09
N ALA A 37 5.89 4.86 6.22
CA ALA A 37 7.12 5.64 6.27
C ALA A 37 8.37 4.75 6.27
N THR A 38 9.48 5.23 5.72
CA THR A 38 10.77 4.52 5.74
C THR A 38 11.94 5.49 5.74
N THR A 39 13.05 5.10 6.38
CA THR A 39 14.31 5.88 6.43
C THR A 39 15.30 5.50 5.33
N ARG A 40 14.98 4.49 4.50
CA ARG A 40 15.84 4.17 3.34
C ARG A 40 15.68 5.24 2.27
N LYS A 41 16.69 5.38 1.43
CA LYS A 41 16.57 6.20 0.22
C LYS A 41 15.59 5.57 -0.79
N PRO A 42 14.85 6.39 -1.57
CA PRO A 42 14.06 5.93 -2.70
C PRO A 42 14.91 5.15 -3.70
N ARG A 43 14.35 4.09 -4.30
CA ARG A 43 14.90 3.41 -5.47
C ARG A 43 14.53 4.18 -6.74
N PRO A 44 15.23 3.98 -7.86
CA PRO A 44 14.84 4.57 -9.14
C PRO A 44 13.37 4.28 -9.47
N GLY A 45 12.60 5.34 -9.72
CA GLY A 45 11.17 5.28 -10.05
C GLY A 45 10.21 5.31 -8.85
N GLU A 46 10.70 5.28 -7.61
CA GLU A 46 9.83 5.49 -6.45
C GLU A 46 9.56 6.97 -6.21
N ILE A 47 8.34 7.27 -5.75
CA ILE A 47 7.82 8.61 -5.54
C ILE A 47 7.43 8.76 -4.07
N ASP A 48 7.91 9.84 -3.44
CA ASP A 48 7.56 10.21 -2.08
C ASP A 48 6.06 10.50 -1.95
N GLY A 49 5.44 10.03 -0.87
CA GLY A 49 3.99 10.12 -0.65
C GLY A 49 3.15 9.21 -1.55
N VAL A 50 3.76 8.35 -2.38
CA VAL A 50 3.08 7.34 -3.21
C VAL A 50 3.51 5.94 -2.82
N ASN A 51 4.83 5.68 -2.85
CA ASN A 51 5.37 4.37 -2.48
C ASN A 51 5.61 4.28 -0.97
N TYR A 52 6.24 5.32 -0.41
CA TYR A 52 6.50 5.52 1.00
C TYR A 52 6.53 7.02 1.29
N PHE A 53 6.37 7.40 2.55
CA PHE A 53 6.93 8.65 3.06
C PHE A 53 8.41 8.41 3.40
N PHE A 54 9.30 9.02 2.62
CA PHE A 54 10.74 8.91 2.83
C PHE A 54 11.20 10.03 3.78
N ILE A 55 11.65 9.65 4.98
CA ILE A 55 12.05 10.55 6.07
C ILE A 55 13.52 10.44 6.44
#